data_AF-A0A6L6EAW6-F1
#
_entry.id   AF-A0A6L6EAW6-F1
#
_cell.length_a   1.000
_cell.length_b   1.000
_cell.length_c   1.000
_cell.angle_alpha   90.00
_cell.angle_beta   90.00
_cell.angle_gamma   90.00
#
_symmetry.space_group_name_H-M   'P 1'
#
loop_
_entity.id
_entity.type
_entity.pdbx_description
1 polymer ?
#
loop_
_entity_poly.entity_id
_entity_poly.type
_entity_poly.pdbx_seq_one_letter_code
_entity_poly.pdbx_strand_id
1 'polypeptide(L)'
;MPTETVAPRVFAYTAIGLIAGVFAGFFGVGGGIIIVPLLILVVQADQRQASVTSLVAIIPTSLVAASSFLFSGSVPWDQTAFGLIIAIGSTITAPLGAWALRTWNTITVRWIFITILLVAAIQVLYQLPDRNSHLEWSTATVLVLIASGAAMGFVAGLLGVGGGLLIVPLLVIGFGVSDLTAKALSLIAMFPAAISGTIGSARAGVVNWKAGISLGIPMAIASTLGVWLATITPVEWANPLLAAVLIYAVTQLTL
;
A
#
# COMPACT_ATOMS: atom_id res chain seq x y z
N MET A 1 37.77 -3.05 0.65
CA MET A 1 36.39 -2.64 0.36
C MET A 1 36.01 -3.30 -0.96
N PRO A 2 35.10 -4.29 -1.01
CA PRO A 2 34.73 -4.88 -2.30
C PRO A 2 33.85 -3.88 -3.06
N THR A 3 34.30 -3.52 -4.25
CA THR A 3 33.54 -2.80 -5.26
C THR A 3 32.41 -3.69 -5.77
N GLU A 4 31.32 -3.84 -4.99
CA GLU A 4 30.08 -4.36 -5.54
C GLU A 4 29.57 -3.34 -6.56
N THR A 5 29.66 -3.72 -7.84
CA THR A 5 29.26 -2.89 -8.96
C THR A 5 27.86 -2.32 -8.73
N VAL A 6 27.66 -1.04 -9.02
CA VAL A 6 26.40 -0.33 -8.75
C VAL A 6 25.28 -0.77 -9.72
N ALA A 7 25.65 -1.30 -10.89
CA ALA A 7 24.74 -1.66 -11.99
C ALA A 7 23.76 -2.83 -11.71
N PRO A 8 24.15 -3.96 -11.07
CA PRO A 8 23.27 -5.09 -10.80
C PRO A 8 22.13 -4.75 -9.83
N ARG A 9 22.38 -3.86 -8.85
CA ARG A 9 21.37 -3.46 -7.87
C ARG A 9 20.28 -2.56 -8.48
N VAL A 10 20.63 -1.68 -9.41
CA VAL A 10 19.66 -0.82 -10.11
C VAL A 10 18.71 -1.65 -10.98
N PHE A 11 19.24 -2.66 -11.66
CA PHE A 11 18.42 -3.60 -12.42
C PHE A 11 17.44 -4.37 -11.51
N ALA A 12 17.90 -4.84 -10.36
CA ALA A 12 17.04 -5.50 -9.36
C ALA A 12 15.92 -4.56 -8.87
N TYR A 13 16.22 -3.32 -8.49
CA TYR A 13 15.19 -2.35 -8.09
C TYR A 13 14.18 -2.06 -9.20
N THR A 14 14.65 -2.00 -10.45
CA THR A 14 13.78 -1.77 -11.61
C THR A 14 12.84 -2.95 -11.83
N ALA A 15 13.34 -4.18 -11.82
CA ALA A 15 12.54 -5.38 -11.99
C ALA A 15 11.51 -5.55 -10.85
N ILE A 16 11.95 -5.36 -9.60
CA ILE A 16 11.06 -5.36 -8.43
C ILE A 16 10.00 -4.27 -8.57
N GLY A 17 10.41 -3.06 -8.98
CA GLY A 17 9.51 -1.94 -9.20
C GLY A 17 8.43 -2.25 -10.23
N LEU A 18 8.78 -2.80 -11.39
CA LEU A 18 7.82 -3.18 -12.42
C LEU A 18 6.79 -4.21 -11.91
N ILE A 19 7.26 -5.28 -11.27
CA ILE A 19 6.37 -6.32 -10.71
C ILE A 19 5.47 -5.69 -9.64
N ALA A 20 6.07 -5.02 -8.66
CA ALA A 20 5.32 -4.38 -7.58
C ALA A 20 4.33 -3.33 -8.08
N GLY A 21 4.65 -2.63 -9.17
CA GLY A 21 3.78 -1.63 -9.79
C GLY A 21 2.49 -2.24 -10.30
N VAL A 22 2.57 -3.33 -11.07
CA VAL A 22 1.38 -4.05 -11.55
C VAL A 22 0.49 -4.47 -10.37
N PHE A 23 1.07 -5.03 -9.32
CA PHE A 23 0.32 -5.43 -8.13
C PHE A 23 -0.24 -4.22 -7.34
N ALA A 24 0.52 -3.13 -7.26
CA ALA A 24 0.09 -1.89 -6.61
C ALA A 24 -1.16 -1.32 -7.27
N GLY A 25 -1.16 -1.24 -8.60
CA GLY A 25 -2.31 -0.79 -9.38
C GLY A 25 -3.48 -1.76 -9.30
N PHE A 26 -3.22 -3.06 -9.38
CA PHE A 26 -4.28 -4.07 -9.41
C PHE A 26 -5.07 -4.16 -8.09
N PHE A 27 -4.35 -4.15 -6.96
CA PHE A 27 -4.94 -4.31 -5.64
C PHE A 27 -5.21 -3.01 -4.89
N GLY A 28 -4.73 -1.85 -5.38
CA GLY A 28 -4.89 -0.57 -4.69
C GLY A 28 -4.10 -0.48 -3.37
N VAL A 29 -3.08 -1.31 -3.17
CA VAL A 29 -2.32 -1.39 -1.91
C VAL A 29 -0.99 -0.64 -1.98
N GLY A 30 -0.67 -0.01 -3.11
CA GLY A 30 0.63 0.65 -3.33
C GLY A 30 1.84 -0.28 -3.23
N GLY A 31 1.65 -1.58 -3.47
CA GLY A 31 2.70 -2.57 -3.81
C GLY A 31 3.64 -2.99 -2.69
N GLY A 32 3.57 -2.39 -1.51
CA GLY A 32 4.53 -2.66 -0.43
C GLY A 32 4.48 -4.10 0.12
N ILE A 33 3.37 -4.83 -0.07
CA ILE A 33 3.24 -6.27 0.25
C ILE A 33 4.27 -7.10 -0.51
N ILE A 34 4.56 -6.68 -1.74
CA ILE A 34 5.47 -7.37 -2.65
C ILE A 34 6.87 -6.76 -2.53
N ILE A 35 6.96 -5.44 -2.43
CA ILE A 35 8.25 -4.74 -2.37
C ILE A 35 9.06 -5.18 -1.17
N VAL A 36 8.46 -5.18 0.02
CA VAL A 36 9.22 -5.43 1.25
C VAL A 36 9.84 -6.83 1.22
N PRO A 37 9.09 -7.92 0.95
CA PRO A 37 9.68 -9.25 0.79
C PRO A 37 10.69 -9.34 -0.36
N LEU A 38 10.43 -8.75 -1.53
CA LEU A 38 11.36 -8.82 -2.66
C LEU A 38 12.67 -8.08 -2.39
N LEU A 39 12.63 -6.95 -1.67
CA LEU A 39 13.84 -6.24 -1.25
C LEU A 39 14.67 -7.07 -0.27
N ILE A 40 14.02 -7.80 0.64
CA ILE A 40 14.69 -8.68 1.59
C ILE A 40 15.29 -9.89 0.85
N LEU A 41 14.55 -10.51 -0.08
CA LEU A 41 14.99 -11.73 -0.75
C LEU A 41 16.03 -11.48 -1.86
N VAL A 42 15.83 -10.46 -2.69
CA VAL A 42 16.65 -10.23 -3.89
C VAL A 42 17.80 -9.27 -3.61
N VAL A 43 17.54 -8.21 -2.84
CA VAL A 43 18.52 -7.16 -2.55
C VAL A 43 19.17 -7.36 -1.17
N GLN A 44 18.71 -8.35 -0.40
CA GLN A 44 19.22 -8.64 0.95
C GLN A 44 19.14 -7.44 1.89
N ALA A 45 18.12 -6.59 1.69
CA ALA A 45 17.85 -5.47 2.58
C ALA A 45 17.35 -5.97 3.93
N ASP A 46 17.72 -5.28 5.01
CA ASP A 46 17.06 -5.51 6.29
C ASP A 46 15.59 -5.01 6.25
N GLN A 47 14.74 -5.53 7.15
CA GLN A 47 13.31 -5.20 7.22
C GLN A 47 13.06 -3.68 7.29
N ARG A 48 13.90 -2.94 8.02
CA ARG A 48 13.73 -1.50 8.23
C ARG A 48 14.06 -0.72 6.96
N GLN A 49 15.17 -1.05 6.30
CA GLN A 49 15.58 -0.45 5.04
C GLN A 49 14.60 -0.77 3.92
N ALA A 50 14.10 -2.01 3.86
CA ALA A 50 13.07 -2.41 2.90
C ALA A 50 11.80 -1.58 3.07
N SER A 51 11.31 -1.42 4.31
CA SER A 51 10.13 -0.62 4.64
C SER A 51 10.32 0.89 4.37
N VAL A 52 11.48 1.47 4.69
CA VAL A 52 11.75 2.88 4.41
C VAL A 52 11.89 3.13 2.90
N THR A 53 12.54 2.21 2.17
CA THR A 53 12.70 2.31 0.72
C THR A 53 11.35 2.21 0.00
N SER A 54 10.45 1.36 0.47
CA SER A 54 9.12 1.23 -0.12
C SER A 54 8.25 2.46 0.12
N LEU A 55 8.35 3.16 1.26
CA LEU A 55 7.66 4.44 1.49
C LEU A 55 7.99 5.49 0.42
N VAL A 56 9.27 5.59 0.03
CA VAL A 56 9.70 6.49 -1.06
C VAL A 56 9.10 6.05 -2.39
N ALA A 57 9.11 4.74 -2.67
CA ALA A 57 8.59 4.20 -3.93
C ALA A 57 7.06 4.29 -4.06
N ILE A 58 6.34 4.27 -2.94
CA ILE A 58 4.89 4.43 -2.89
C ILE A 58 4.48 5.81 -3.40
N ILE A 59 5.23 6.87 -3.11
CA ILE A 59 4.85 8.26 -3.45
C ILE A 59 4.51 8.43 -4.95
N PRO A 60 5.43 8.18 -5.91
CA PRO A 60 5.08 8.33 -7.32
C PRO A 60 4.03 7.29 -7.76
N THR A 61 4.05 6.10 -7.18
CA THR A 61 3.17 5.01 -7.60
C THR A 61 1.73 5.25 -7.21
N SER A 62 1.47 5.67 -5.97
CA SER A 62 0.12 5.97 -5.49
C SER A 62 -0.47 7.17 -6.21
N LEU A 63 0.36 8.15 -6.58
CA LEU A 63 -0.08 9.27 -7.40
C LEU A 63 -0.54 8.79 -8.78
N VAL A 64 0.33 8.07 -9.51
CA VAL A 64 0.00 7.59 -10.86
C VAL A 64 -1.19 6.62 -10.83
N ALA A 65 -1.19 5.65 -9.92
CA ALA A 65 -2.28 4.67 -9.84
C ALA A 65 -3.62 5.30 -9.43
N ALA A 66 -3.62 6.24 -8.47
CA ALA A 66 -4.84 6.98 -8.12
C ALA A 66 -5.36 7.77 -9.32
N SER A 67 -4.47 8.49 -10.02
CA SER A 67 -4.84 9.22 -11.25
C SER A 67 -5.39 8.28 -12.32
N SER A 68 -4.76 7.12 -12.56
CA SER A 68 -5.24 6.13 -13.52
C SER A 68 -6.64 5.61 -13.19
N PHE A 69 -6.94 5.35 -11.90
CA PHE A 69 -8.30 4.95 -11.50
C PHE A 69 -9.32 6.07 -11.74
N LEU A 70 -8.99 7.31 -11.40
CA LEU A 70 -9.87 8.47 -11.65
C LEU A 70 -10.14 8.69 -13.14
N PHE A 71 -9.10 8.60 -13.98
CA PHE A 71 -9.22 8.75 -15.43
C PHE A 71 -9.86 7.55 -16.12
N SER A 72 -9.90 6.37 -15.49
CA SER A 72 -10.59 5.21 -16.05
C SER A 72 -12.11 5.37 -16.12
N GLY A 73 -12.68 6.39 -15.44
CA GLY A 73 -14.13 6.57 -15.32
C GLY A 73 -14.82 5.57 -14.39
N SER A 74 -14.06 4.65 -13.78
CA SER A 74 -14.60 3.61 -12.89
C SER A 74 -14.93 4.10 -11.48
N VAL A 75 -14.49 5.32 -11.13
CA VAL A 75 -14.63 5.90 -9.79
C VAL A 75 -15.52 7.15 -9.88
N PRO A 76 -16.67 7.17 -9.19
CA PRO A 76 -17.51 8.35 -9.12
C PRO A 76 -16.78 9.53 -8.45
N TRP A 77 -16.79 10.70 -9.08
CA TRP A 77 -16.07 11.89 -8.59
C TRP A 77 -16.54 12.36 -7.21
N ASP A 78 -17.82 12.17 -6.90
CA ASP A 78 -18.44 12.46 -5.60
C ASP A 78 -17.82 11.65 -4.44
N GLN A 79 -17.28 10.46 -4.71
CA GLN A 79 -16.68 9.62 -3.69
C GLN A 79 -15.20 9.96 -3.41
N THR A 80 -14.53 10.66 -4.32
CA THR A 80 -13.07 10.93 -4.22
C THR A 80 -12.67 11.72 -2.97
N ALA A 81 -13.58 12.57 -2.47
CA ALA A 81 -13.38 13.34 -1.24
C ALA A 81 -13.18 12.46 -0.01
N PHE A 82 -13.76 11.26 0.04
CA PHE A 82 -13.56 10.33 1.15
C PHE A 82 -12.10 9.83 1.24
N GLY A 83 -11.41 9.70 0.10
CA GLY A 83 -9.98 9.40 0.06
C GLY A 83 -9.14 10.49 0.74
N LEU A 84 -9.53 11.76 0.58
CA LEU A 84 -8.89 12.89 1.26
C LEU A 84 -9.20 12.91 2.76
N ILE A 85 -10.39 12.47 3.17
CA ILE A 85 -10.74 12.35 4.60
C ILE A 85 -9.87 11.28 5.27
N ILE A 86 -9.71 10.11 4.64
CA ILE A 86 -8.81 9.06 5.10
C ILE A 86 -7.37 9.58 5.15
N ALA A 87 -6.97 10.39 4.16
CA ALA A 87 -5.66 11.02 4.08
C ALA A 87 -5.32 11.86 5.32
N ILE A 88 -6.30 12.54 5.92
CA ILE A 88 -6.08 13.37 7.12
C ILE A 88 -5.55 12.50 8.26
N GLY A 89 -6.26 11.42 8.59
CA GLY A 89 -5.84 10.49 9.65
C GLY A 89 -4.51 9.82 9.32
N SER A 90 -4.34 9.38 8.07
CA SER A 90 -3.15 8.61 7.68
C SER A 90 -1.88 9.45 7.63
N THR A 91 -1.97 10.70 7.18
CA THR A 91 -0.84 11.62 7.09
C THR A 91 -0.31 11.99 8.47
N ILE A 92 -1.18 12.17 9.46
CA ILE A 92 -0.80 12.54 10.83
C ILE A 92 -0.05 11.39 11.51
N THR A 93 -0.48 10.14 11.27
CA THR A 93 0.00 8.96 11.99
C THR A 93 1.12 8.19 11.30
N ALA A 94 1.33 8.38 9.99
CA ALA A 94 2.43 7.73 9.27
C ALA A 94 3.83 7.98 9.85
N PRO A 95 4.20 9.20 10.29
CA PRO A 95 5.47 9.42 10.97
C PRO A 95 5.60 8.66 12.29
N LEU A 96 4.49 8.48 13.02
CA LEU A 96 4.47 7.73 14.28
C LEU A 96 4.73 6.24 14.03
N GLY A 97 4.14 5.68 12.96
CA GLY A 97 4.45 4.33 12.50
C GLY A 97 5.92 4.16 12.13
N ALA A 98 6.45 5.09 11.32
CA ALA A 98 7.85 5.08 10.91
C ALA A 98 8.83 5.25 12.09
N TRP A 99 8.40 5.95 13.14
CA TRP A 99 9.13 6.02 14.40
C TRP A 99 9.07 4.69 15.17
N ALA A 100 7.89 4.09 15.30
CA ALA A 100 7.67 2.84 16.00
C ALA A 100 8.48 1.68 15.37
N LEU A 101 8.61 1.63 14.04
CA LEU A 101 9.46 0.65 13.35
C LEU A 101 10.92 0.65 13.84
N ARG A 102 11.41 1.81 14.30
CA ARG A 102 12.80 1.97 14.75
C ARG A 102 13.01 1.62 16.22
N THR A 103 11.95 1.74 17.01
CA THR A 103 12.01 1.57 18.48
C THR A 103 11.48 0.22 18.92
N TRP A 104 10.59 -0.39 18.14
CA TRP A 104 9.99 -1.68 18.46
C TRP A 104 10.87 -2.83 17.97
N ASN A 105 10.83 -3.95 18.68
CA ASN A 105 11.56 -5.13 18.26
C ASN A 105 10.96 -5.73 16.97
N THR A 106 11.81 -6.36 16.16
CA THR A 106 11.42 -6.93 14.86
C THR A 106 10.31 -7.98 15.01
N ILE A 107 10.28 -8.71 16.13
CA ILE A 107 9.28 -9.74 16.43
C ILE A 107 7.88 -9.11 16.56
N THR A 108 7.73 -8.00 17.28
CA THR A 108 6.43 -7.32 17.46
C THR A 108 5.93 -6.79 16.13
N VAL A 109 6.79 -6.11 15.37
CA VAL A 109 6.43 -5.57 14.05
C VAL A 109 6.00 -6.70 13.10
N ARG A 110 6.72 -7.82 13.10
CA ARG A 110 6.42 -9.00 12.28
C ARG A 110 5.05 -9.61 12.62
N TRP A 111 4.74 -9.80 13.90
CA TRP A 111 3.45 -10.35 14.32
C TRP A 111 2.27 -9.41 14.07
N ILE A 112 2.48 -8.09 14.21
CA ILE A 112 1.48 -7.09 13.80
C ILE A 112 1.21 -7.23 12.30
N PHE A 113 2.24 -7.35 11.47
CA PHE A 113 2.08 -7.52 10.04
C PHE A 113 1.31 -8.79 9.68
N ILE A 114 1.71 -9.94 10.26
CA ILE A 114 1.04 -11.23 10.06
C ILE A 114 -0.44 -11.14 10.45
N THR A 115 -0.76 -10.54 11.61
CA THR A 115 -2.14 -10.41 12.10
C THR A 115 -2.99 -9.59 11.13
N ILE A 116 -2.46 -8.46 10.66
CA ILE A 116 -3.15 -7.59 9.69
C ILE A 116 -3.39 -8.31 8.37
N LEU A 117 -2.37 -9.01 7.85
CA LEU A 117 -2.49 -9.77 6.60
C LEU A 117 -3.51 -10.91 6.71
N LEU A 118 -3.53 -11.63 7.83
CA LEU A 118 -4.49 -12.71 8.08
C LEU A 118 -5.91 -12.17 8.17
N VAL A 119 -6.12 -11.08 8.91
CA VAL A 119 -7.44 -10.43 9.00
C VAL A 119 -7.92 -9.99 7.62
N ALA A 120 -7.06 -9.34 6.82
CA ALA A 120 -7.40 -8.93 5.47
C ALA A 120 -7.68 -10.13 4.55
N ALA A 121 -6.90 -11.20 4.63
CA ALA A 121 -7.10 -12.41 3.82
C ALA A 121 -8.42 -13.09 4.15
N ILE A 122 -8.74 -13.24 5.43
CA ILE A 122 -10.01 -13.79 5.91
C ILE A 122 -11.16 -12.90 5.43
N GLN A 123 -11.06 -11.58 5.62
CA GLN A 123 -12.08 -10.62 5.19
C GLN A 123 -12.43 -10.74 3.70
N VAL A 124 -11.41 -10.86 2.83
CA VAL A 124 -11.61 -11.00 1.38
C VAL A 124 -12.33 -12.29 0.99
N LEU A 125 -12.25 -13.36 1.80
CA LEU A 125 -12.86 -14.66 1.49
C LEU A 125 -14.34 -14.78 1.89
N TYR A 126 -14.83 -13.96 2.83
CA TYR A 126 -16.17 -14.13 3.40
C TYR A 126 -17.24 -13.15 2.90
N GLN A 127 -16.89 -12.10 2.14
CA GLN A 127 -17.85 -11.12 1.62
C GLN A 127 -17.68 -10.89 0.11
N LEU A 128 -18.78 -11.05 -0.63
CA LEU A 128 -18.91 -10.65 -2.04
C LEU A 128 -19.35 -9.18 -2.07
N PRO A 129 -18.49 -8.24 -2.50
CA PRO A 129 -18.82 -6.82 -2.52
C PRO A 129 -19.89 -6.49 -3.57
N ASP A 130 -20.85 -5.65 -3.19
CA ASP A 130 -21.80 -5.09 -4.14
C ASP A 130 -21.19 -3.88 -4.87
N ARG A 131 -21.26 -3.84 -6.20
CA ARG A 131 -20.58 -2.79 -7.00
C ARG A 131 -21.33 -1.45 -7.08
N ASN A 132 -22.58 -1.39 -6.62
CA ASN A 132 -23.48 -0.24 -6.80
C ASN A 132 -23.71 0.60 -5.54
N SER A 133 -22.89 0.43 -4.51
CA SER A 133 -22.99 1.13 -3.23
C SER A 133 -22.18 2.44 -3.22
N HIS A 134 -22.71 3.45 -2.53
CA HIS A 134 -22.10 4.77 -2.39
C HIS A 134 -21.85 5.07 -0.91
N LEU A 135 -20.76 5.78 -0.60
CA LEU A 135 -20.52 6.32 0.73
C LEU A 135 -21.51 7.45 1.02
N GLU A 136 -22.31 7.30 2.05
CA GLU A 136 -23.20 8.36 2.51
C GLU A 136 -22.46 9.35 3.42
N TRP A 137 -22.72 10.63 3.19
CA TRP A 137 -22.20 11.73 4.00
C TRP A 137 -22.90 11.75 5.36
N SER A 138 -22.29 11.09 6.34
CA SER A 138 -22.68 11.14 7.74
C SER A 138 -21.49 11.51 8.60
N THR A 139 -21.72 12.24 9.69
CA THR A 139 -20.68 12.56 10.68
C THR A 139 -20.01 11.29 11.22
N ALA A 140 -20.78 10.22 11.41
CA ALA A 140 -20.25 8.92 11.81
C ALA A 140 -19.29 8.35 10.76
N THR A 141 -19.66 8.39 9.47
CA THR A 141 -18.80 7.97 8.36
C THR A 141 -17.48 8.72 8.37
N VAL A 142 -17.51 10.06 8.47
CA VAL A 142 -16.30 10.89 8.48
C VAL A 142 -15.38 10.53 9.64
N LEU A 143 -15.92 10.36 10.86
CA LEU A 143 -15.13 10.00 12.04
C LEU A 143 -14.48 8.61 11.89
N VAL A 144 -15.23 7.63 11.39
CA VAL A 144 -14.70 6.28 11.15
C VAL A 144 -13.65 6.30 10.04
N LEU A 145 -13.82 7.09 8.99
CA LEU A 145 -12.84 7.25 7.92
C LEU A 145 -11.54 7.93 8.40
N ILE A 146 -11.64 8.93 9.28
CA ILE A 146 -10.44 9.54 9.90
C ILE A 146 -9.75 8.53 10.82
N ALA A 147 -10.50 7.80 11.65
CA ALA A 147 -9.94 6.81 12.57
C ALA A 147 -9.27 5.64 11.83
N SER A 148 -9.92 5.14 10.78
CA SER A 148 -9.34 4.10 9.92
C SER A 148 -8.17 4.61 9.09
N GLY A 149 -8.22 5.86 8.63
CA GLY A 149 -7.08 6.56 8.06
C GLY A 149 -5.90 6.63 9.04
N ALA A 150 -6.15 6.94 10.31
CA ALA A 150 -5.12 6.95 11.34
C ALA A 150 -4.49 5.56 11.59
N ALA A 151 -5.31 4.50 11.64
CA ALA A 151 -4.80 3.13 11.73
C ALA A 151 -3.97 2.77 10.48
N MET A 152 -4.50 3.08 9.30
CA MET A 152 -3.86 2.88 7.99
C MET A 152 -2.52 3.61 7.92
N GLY A 153 -2.45 4.87 8.32
CA GLY A 153 -1.24 5.68 8.29
C GLY A 153 -0.17 5.14 9.23
N PHE A 154 -0.54 4.84 10.48
CA PHE A 154 0.36 4.21 11.43
C PHE A 154 0.94 2.91 10.86
N VAL A 155 0.10 2.03 10.31
CA VAL A 155 0.54 0.76 9.72
C VAL A 155 1.38 0.97 8.46
N ALA A 156 1.00 1.93 7.61
CA ALA A 156 1.76 2.28 6.41
C ALA A 156 3.18 2.74 6.76
N GLY A 157 3.31 3.61 7.76
CA GLY A 157 4.60 4.08 8.26
C GLY A 157 5.40 2.99 8.99
N LEU A 158 4.73 2.12 9.73
CA LEU A 158 5.34 1.02 10.48
C LEU A 158 5.90 -0.06 9.55
N LEU A 159 5.18 -0.39 8.48
CA LEU A 159 5.50 -1.55 7.65
C LEU A 159 6.07 -1.19 6.29
N GLY A 160 5.89 0.06 5.84
CA GLY A 160 6.22 0.47 4.48
C GLY A 160 5.35 -0.22 3.42
N VAL A 161 4.29 -0.91 3.82
CA VAL A 161 3.46 -1.72 2.92
C VAL A 161 2.45 -0.87 2.16
N GLY A 162 2.19 0.34 2.66
CA GLY A 162 1.08 1.16 2.21
C GLY A 162 -0.23 0.60 2.77
N GLY A 163 -0.92 1.36 3.62
CA GLY A 163 -2.04 0.85 4.42
C GLY A 163 -3.29 0.45 3.61
N GLY A 164 -3.21 0.43 2.28
CA GLY A 164 -4.26 -0.03 1.39
C GLY A 164 -4.79 -1.44 1.73
N LEU A 165 -3.93 -2.27 2.32
CA LEU A 165 -4.26 -3.62 2.76
C LEU A 165 -5.33 -3.67 3.85
N LEU A 166 -5.38 -2.63 4.67
CA LEU A 166 -6.37 -2.46 5.72
C LEU A 166 -7.59 -1.72 5.20
N ILE A 167 -7.36 -0.61 4.48
CA ILE A 167 -8.44 0.30 4.12
C ILE A 167 -9.30 -0.25 2.98
N VAL A 168 -8.74 -1.00 2.02
CA VAL A 168 -9.51 -1.54 0.89
C VAL A 168 -10.56 -2.55 1.40
N PRO A 169 -10.20 -3.59 2.18
CA PRO A 169 -11.21 -4.47 2.76
C PRO A 169 -12.19 -3.73 3.67
N LEU A 170 -11.73 -2.77 4.48
CA LEU A 170 -12.60 -1.99 5.36
C LEU A 170 -13.66 -1.20 4.59
N LEU A 171 -13.29 -0.53 3.49
CA LEU A 171 -14.23 0.25 2.68
C LEU A 171 -15.23 -0.66 1.97
N VAL A 172 -14.73 -1.76 1.43
CA VAL A 172 -15.52 -2.75 0.72
C VAL A 172 -16.54 -3.43 1.64
N ILE A 173 -16.13 -3.82 2.83
CA ILE A 173 -16.94 -4.63 3.75
C ILE A 173 -17.72 -3.75 4.72
N GLY A 174 -17.03 -2.80 5.37
CA GLY A 174 -17.59 -1.97 6.43
C GLY A 174 -18.52 -0.89 5.90
N PHE A 175 -18.29 -0.43 4.67
CA PHE A 175 -19.10 0.60 4.03
C PHE A 175 -19.76 0.14 2.73
N GLY A 176 -19.55 -1.12 2.36
CA GLY A 176 -20.14 -1.73 1.17
C GLY A 176 -19.54 -1.27 -0.15
N VAL A 177 -18.57 -0.34 -0.17
CA VAL A 177 -18.13 0.44 -1.35
C VAL A 177 -17.60 -0.47 -2.46
N SER A 178 -17.82 -0.07 -3.72
CA SER A 178 -17.28 -0.79 -4.87
C SER A 178 -15.77 -1.02 -4.77
N ASP A 179 -15.29 -2.17 -5.26
CA ASP A 179 -13.90 -2.58 -5.14
C ASP A 179 -12.93 -1.59 -5.82
N LEU A 180 -13.32 -1.06 -6.99
CA LEU A 180 -12.54 -0.07 -7.74
C LEU A 180 -12.49 1.27 -7.01
N THR A 181 -13.60 1.73 -6.41
CA THR A 181 -13.59 2.95 -5.62
C THR A 181 -12.74 2.78 -4.36
N ALA A 182 -12.86 1.66 -3.65
CA ALA A 182 -12.03 1.39 -2.47
C ALA A 182 -10.53 1.42 -2.80
N LYS A 183 -10.11 0.79 -3.90
CA LYS A 183 -8.73 0.82 -4.41
C LYS A 183 -8.27 2.24 -4.78
N ALA A 184 -9.15 3.08 -5.32
CA ALA A 184 -8.82 4.46 -5.63
C ALA A 184 -8.69 5.32 -4.36
N LEU A 185 -9.64 5.21 -3.42
CA LEU A 185 -9.62 5.96 -2.17
C LEU A 185 -8.40 5.61 -1.32
N SER A 186 -7.98 4.34 -1.31
CA SER A 186 -6.75 3.92 -0.64
C SER A 186 -5.51 4.57 -1.26
N LEU A 187 -5.37 4.58 -2.58
CA LEU A 187 -4.23 5.19 -3.26
C LEU A 187 -4.18 6.71 -3.08
N ILE A 188 -5.33 7.39 -3.11
CA ILE A 188 -5.45 8.81 -2.78
C ILE A 188 -4.95 9.07 -1.35
N ALA A 189 -5.40 8.27 -0.38
CA ALA A 189 -4.98 8.40 1.02
C ALA A 189 -3.51 8.03 1.26
N MET A 190 -2.96 7.11 0.46
CA MET A 190 -1.58 6.65 0.57
C MET A 190 -0.57 7.68 0.10
N PHE A 191 -0.90 8.49 -0.91
CA PHE A 191 0.02 9.49 -1.45
C PHE A 191 0.55 10.47 -0.38
N PRO A 192 -0.29 11.21 0.37
CA PRO A 192 0.19 12.11 1.40
C PRO A 192 0.73 11.36 2.63
N ALA A 193 0.20 10.17 2.96
CA ALA A 193 0.71 9.34 4.05
C ALA A 193 2.15 8.86 3.78
N ALA A 194 2.45 8.46 2.54
CA ALA A 194 3.78 8.01 2.13
C ALA A 194 4.79 9.17 2.14
N ILE A 195 4.37 10.37 1.72
CA ILE A 195 5.17 11.59 1.88
C ILE A 195 5.47 11.83 3.37
N SER A 196 4.44 11.82 4.22
CA SER A 196 4.59 12.06 5.65
C SER A 196 5.49 11.03 6.35
N GLY A 197 5.28 9.73 6.10
CA GLY A 197 6.12 8.65 6.60
C GLY A 197 7.57 8.72 6.10
N THR A 198 7.75 9.10 4.82
CA THR A 198 9.08 9.35 4.25
C THR A 198 9.77 10.51 4.93
N ILE A 199 9.07 11.62 5.21
CA ILE A 199 9.62 12.76 5.98
C ILE A 199 10.04 12.30 7.38
N GLY A 200 9.21 11.52 8.07
CA GLY A 200 9.53 10.96 9.39
C GLY A 200 10.75 10.04 9.39
N SER A 201 11.01 9.35 8.27
CA SER A 201 12.21 8.53 8.07
C SER A 201 13.43 9.36 7.64
N ALA A 202 13.22 10.39 6.82
CA ALA A 202 14.27 11.29 6.34
C ALA A 202 14.85 12.11 7.49
N ARG A 203 14.00 12.60 8.40
CA ARG A 203 14.43 13.27 9.64
C ARG A 203 15.30 12.38 10.54
N ALA A 204 15.16 11.07 10.44
CA ALA A 204 15.98 10.11 11.16
C ALA A 204 17.25 9.68 10.39
N GLY A 205 17.51 10.25 9.20
CA GLY A 205 18.70 10.00 8.41
C GLY A 205 18.80 8.61 7.78
N VAL A 206 17.68 7.86 7.68
CA VAL A 206 17.68 6.46 7.23
C VAL A 206 17.14 6.23 5.82
N VAL A 207 16.83 7.30 5.07
CA VAL A 207 16.24 7.18 3.73
C VAL A 207 17.33 6.99 2.68
N ASN A 208 17.24 5.89 1.92
CA ASN A 208 18.01 5.71 0.69
C ASN A 208 17.19 6.21 -0.52
N TRP A 209 17.37 7.48 -0.86
CA TRP A 209 16.65 8.13 -1.96
C TRP A 209 16.90 7.47 -3.32
N LYS A 210 18.13 7.03 -3.58
CA LYS A 210 18.48 6.40 -4.86
C LYS A 210 17.73 5.09 -5.03
N ALA A 211 17.74 4.23 -4.01
CA ALA A 211 17.00 2.98 -4.03
C ALA A 211 15.49 3.23 -4.20
N GLY A 212 14.93 4.13 -3.37
CA GLY A 212 13.51 4.46 -3.40
C GLY A 212 13.02 5.00 -4.74
N ILE A 213 13.77 5.90 -5.38
CA ILE A 213 13.43 6.46 -6.69
C ILE A 213 13.62 5.42 -7.81
N SER A 214 14.72 4.65 -7.76
CA SER A 214 14.98 3.59 -8.75
C SER A 214 13.93 2.48 -8.74
N LEU A 215 13.27 2.27 -7.59
CA LEU A 215 12.15 1.36 -7.46
C LEU A 215 10.82 2.04 -7.81
N GLY A 216 10.62 3.29 -7.34
CA GLY A 216 9.36 4.02 -7.45
C GLY A 216 8.99 4.44 -8.87
N ILE A 217 9.95 4.85 -9.71
CA ILE A 217 9.64 5.28 -11.10
C ILE A 217 9.11 4.10 -11.93
N PRO A 218 9.80 2.95 -12.02
CA PRO A 218 9.29 1.78 -12.75
C PRO A 218 7.96 1.28 -12.18
N MET A 219 7.81 1.34 -10.85
CA MET A 219 6.59 0.97 -10.16
C MET A 219 5.41 1.86 -10.53
N ALA A 220 5.61 3.18 -10.62
CA ALA A 220 4.58 4.11 -11.02
C ALA A 220 4.16 3.91 -12.48
N ILE A 221 5.09 3.61 -13.38
CA ILE A 221 4.77 3.30 -14.78
C ILE A 221 3.95 2.01 -14.86
N ALA A 222 4.43 0.95 -14.22
CA ALA A 222 3.78 -0.36 -14.26
C ALA A 222 2.44 -0.41 -13.53
N SER A 223 2.19 0.50 -12.57
CA SER A 223 0.89 0.55 -11.89
C SER A 223 -0.26 0.90 -12.81
N THR A 224 -0.02 1.65 -13.89
CA THR A 224 -1.04 1.93 -14.90
C THR A 224 -1.56 0.64 -15.54
N LEU A 225 -0.66 -0.31 -15.84
CA LEU A 225 -1.04 -1.65 -16.34
C LEU A 225 -1.83 -2.42 -15.27
N GLY A 226 -1.41 -2.34 -14.00
CA GLY A 226 -2.14 -2.93 -12.88
C GLY A 226 -3.58 -2.41 -12.74
N VAL A 227 -3.76 -1.10 -12.86
CA VAL A 227 -5.08 -0.45 -12.83
C VAL A 227 -5.94 -0.93 -13.99
N TRP A 228 -5.39 -0.96 -15.21
CA TRP A 228 -6.10 -1.48 -16.38
C TRP A 228 -6.53 -2.94 -16.20
N LEU A 229 -5.65 -3.79 -15.65
CA LEU A 229 -6.00 -5.17 -15.33
C LEU A 229 -7.12 -5.23 -14.27
N ALA A 230 -7.11 -4.36 -13.26
CA ALA A 230 -8.15 -4.32 -12.24
C ALA A 230 -9.53 -3.95 -12.80
N THR A 231 -9.61 -3.05 -13.78
CA THR A 231 -10.90 -2.62 -14.34
C THR A 231 -11.55 -3.67 -15.23
N ILE A 232 -10.75 -4.50 -15.90
CA ILE A 232 -11.26 -5.59 -16.77
C ILE A 232 -11.46 -6.91 -16.02
N THR A 233 -10.86 -7.09 -14.85
CA THR A 233 -10.93 -8.36 -14.12
C THR A 233 -12.22 -8.47 -13.31
N PRO A 234 -13.00 -9.56 -13.46
CA PRO A 234 -14.16 -9.80 -12.61
C PRO A 234 -13.78 -9.98 -11.14
N VAL A 235 -14.64 -9.53 -10.23
CA VAL A 235 -14.41 -9.58 -8.76
C VAL A 235 -14.17 -11.02 -8.28
N GLU A 236 -14.83 -11.98 -8.91
CA GLU A 236 -14.70 -13.43 -8.68
C GLU A 236 -13.25 -13.92 -8.79
N TRP A 237 -12.45 -13.33 -9.67
CA TRP A 237 -11.04 -13.66 -9.85
C TRP A 237 -10.11 -12.74 -9.06
N ALA A 238 -10.48 -11.47 -8.91
CA ALA A 238 -9.66 -10.50 -8.19
C ALA A 238 -9.54 -10.83 -6.68
N ASN A 239 -10.62 -11.29 -6.04
CA ASN A 239 -10.64 -11.56 -4.61
C ASN A 239 -9.76 -12.77 -4.22
N PRO A 240 -9.87 -13.95 -4.86
CA PRO A 240 -8.97 -15.07 -4.58
C PRO A 240 -7.50 -14.76 -4.87
N LEU A 241 -7.22 -13.98 -5.92
CA LEU A 241 -5.85 -13.54 -6.22
C LEU A 241 -5.28 -12.66 -5.10
N LEU A 242 -6.07 -11.71 -4.58
CA LEU A 242 -5.66 -10.89 -3.43
C LEU A 242 -5.40 -11.78 -2.22
N ALA A 243 -6.34 -12.67 -1.88
CA ALA A 243 -6.19 -13.58 -0.75
C ALA A 243 -4.94 -14.47 -0.88
N ALA A 244 -4.66 -15.00 -2.07
CA ALA A 244 -3.45 -15.80 -2.33
C ALA A 244 -2.16 -15.00 -2.11
N VAL A 245 -2.11 -13.74 -2.57
CA VAL A 245 -0.96 -12.85 -2.35
C VAL A 245 -0.78 -12.55 -0.86
N LEU A 246 -1.87 -12.33 -0.12
CA LEU A 246 -1.84 -12.10 1.32
C LEU A 246 -1.35 -13.32 2.09
N ILE A 247 -1.87 -14.51 1.77
CA ILE A 247 -1.44 -15.78 2.39
C ILE A 247 0.04 -16.03 2.10
N TYR A 248 0.48 -15.84 0.84
CA TYR A 248 1.89 -15.96 0.49
C TYR A 248 2.76 -14.99 1.33
N ALA A 249 2.35 -13.72 1.45
CA ALA A 249 3.06 -12.75 2.28
C ALA A 249 3.13 -13.18 3.75
N VAL A 250 2.05 -13.75 4.31
CA VAL A 250 2.05 -14.31 5.67
C VAL A 250 3.09 -15.43 5.79
N THR A 251 3.10 -16.38 4.86
CA THR A 251 4.03 -17.52 4.92
C THR A 251 5.50 -17.08 4.88
N GLN A 252 5.82 -16.06 4.07
CA GLN A 252 7.17 -15.52 3.97
C GLN A 252 7.64 -14.84 5.26
N LEU A 253 6.73 -14.24 6.03
CA LEU A 253 7.08 -13.56 7.28
C LEU A 253 7.21 -14.52 8.46
N THR A 254 6.64 -15.72 8.36
CA THR A 254 6.74 -16.74 9.40
C THR A 254 8.02 -17.57 9.34
N LEU A 255 8.62 -17.68 8.16
CA LEU A 255 9.89 -18.37 7.91
C LEU A 255 11.09 -17.49 8.32
#